data_AF-A0A7V8ZT91-F1
#
_entry.id   AF-A0A7V8ZT91-F1
#
_cell.length_a   1.000
_cell.length_b   1.000
_cell.length_c   1.000
_cell.angle_alpha   90.00
_cell.angle_beta   90.00
_cell.angle_gamma   90.00
#
_symmetry.space_group_name_H-M   'P 1'
#
loop_
_entity.id
_entity.type
_entity.pdbx_description
1 polymer ?
#
loop_
_entity_poly.entity_id
_entity_poly.type
_entity_poly.pdbx_seq_one_letter_code
_entity_poly.pdbx_strand_id
1 'polypeptide(L)'
;MAIVEELDSVDVLQMSGASTVLPLKHQLGEYLANRVDAGRAEAHVIGRFSNLHFAELPARDTPFVGRSVMDTHLRQQTGLSLVGLWTRGKLAPAYPQTAITGDSVLVVAGTVDQISTLNGMLARDRPSMGPVLVIGAGKVGQAAAHALRRKEARVHTIDRQAEALAAMATDTDATFTGDAADRRVLERAGIHESPSVVLTTNDDAMNIYLAVYCRRLNPQLRIISRVTHERNVEAIHRAGADFALSYTTLGVEAVLSLLGGHEPVLLGEGVGLFSIPVPESLAGHSLRASGIGSRTGMSVAGIEGADGVVTRLTADTVLQRGSELVMLGSREQRHVFAEAYET
;
A
#
# COMPACT_ATOMS: atom_id res chain seq x y z
N MET A 1 -19.24 -12.53 12.45
CA MET A 1 -18.53 -11.46 11.73
C MET A 1 -19.53 -10.57 11.03
N ALA A 2 -19.39 -9.26 11.12
CA ALA A 2 -20.25 -8.28 10.45
C ALA A 2 -19.40 -7.22 9.73
N ILE A 3 -19.92 -6.66 8.64
CA ILE A 3 -19.33 -5.51 7.94
C ILE A 3 -20.19 -4.29 8.27
N VAL A 4 -19.57 -3.15 8.56
CA VAL A 4 -20.28 -1.91 8.86
C VAL A 4 -19.94 -0.79 7.91
N GLU A 5 -20.93 0.06 7.67
CA GLU A 5 -20.73 1.30 6.94
C GLU A 5 -20.39 2.49 7.84
N GLU A 6 -20.87 2.45 9.09
CA GLU A 6 -20.69 3.51 10.10
C GLU A 6 -19.87 2.99 11.29
N LEU A 7 -18.88 3.76 11.72
CA LEU A 7 -18.06 3.41 12.88
C LEU A 7 -18.89 3.32 14.17
N ASP A 8 -19.85 4.21 14.34
CA ASP A 8 -20.73 4.25 15.52
C ASP A 8 -21.58 2.98 15.67
N SER A 9 -21.72 2.18 14.60
CA SER A 9 -22.45 0.91 14.62
C SER A 9 -21.60 -0.28 15.05
N VAL A 10 -20.28 -0.11 15.24
CA VAL A 10 -19.37 -1.19 15.66
C VAL A 10 -19.79 -1.76 17.02
N ASP A 11 -19.95 -0.89 18.01
CA ASP A 11 -20.26 -1.28 19.39
C ASP A 11 -21.62 -1.98 19.47
N VAL A 12 -22.62 -1.46 18.75
CA VAL A 12 -23.97 -2.05 18.68
C VAL A 12 -23.92 -3.47 18.13
N LEU A 13 -23.13 -3.69 17.08
CA LEU A 13 -23.03 -5.03 16.47
C LEU A 13 -22.22 -5.99 17.33
N GLN A 14 -21.18 -5.52 18.01
CA GLN A 14 -20.48 -6.33 19.01
C GLN A 14 -21.40 -6.75 20.15
N MET A 15 -22.20 -5.81 20.68
CA MET A 15 -23.22 -6.10 21.70
C MET A 15 -24.29 -7.06 21.20
N SER A 16 -24.60 -7.08 19.90
CA SER A 16 -25.53 -8.03 19.28
C SER A 16 -24.96 -9.44 19.07
N GLY A 17 -23.70 -9.68 19.43
CA GLY A 17 -23.05 -10.99 19.34
C GLY A 17 -22.10 -11.15 18.15
N ALA A 18 -21.78 -10.08 17.42
CA ALA A 18 -20.74 -10.15 16.39
C ALA A 18 -19.35 -10.25 17.03
N SER A 19 -18.69 -11.40 16.87
CA SER A 19 -17.32 -11.65 17.34
C SER A 19 -16.26 -10.72 16.71
N THR A 20 -16.53 -10.21 15.52
CA THR A 20 -15.66 -9.30 14.78
C THR A 20 -16.49 -8.42 13.88
N VAL A 21 -16.19 -7.13 13.86
CA VAL A 21 -16.86 -6.12 13.02
C VAL A 21 -15.82 -5.39 12.17
N LEU A 22 -16.06 -5.32 10.87
CA LEU A 22 -15.11 -4.79 9.89
C LEU A 22 -15.63 -3.46 9.27
N PRO A 23 -15.08 -2.30 9.67
CA PRO A 23 -15.43 -1.02 9.08
C PRO A 23 -14.64 -0.76 7.79
N LEU A 24 -14.90 -1.56 6.76
CA LEU A 24 -14.08 -1.61 5.54
C LEU A 24 -13.99 -0.26 4.80
N LYS A 25 -15.05 0.57 4.79
CA LYS A 25 -15.00 1.90 4.16
C LYS A 25 -14.04 2.84 4.89
N HIS A 26 -14.01 2.76 6.22
CA HIS A 26 -13.08 3.53 7.04
C HIS A 26 -11.65 3.05 6.83
N GLN A 27 -11.41 1.75 6.94
CA GLN A 27 -10.11 1.14 6.69
C GLN A 27 -9.58 1.48 5.30
N LEU A 28 -10.42 1.43 4.26
CA LEU A 28 -10.03 1.83 2.91
C LEU A 28 -9.52 3.27 2.86
N GLY A 29 -10.21 4.21 3.53
CA GLY A 29 -9.76 5.60 3.62
C GLY A 29 -8.40 5.73 4.29
N GLU A 30 -8.19 5.03 5.42
CA GLU A 30 -6.90 5.01 6.12
C GLU A 30 -5.79 4.41 5.26
N TYR A 31 -6.05 3.31 4.55
CA TYR A 31 -5.07 2.68 3.66
C TYR A 31 -4.68 3.57 2.47
N LEU A 32 -5.63 4.34 1.91
CA LEU A 32 -5.35 5.31 0.85
C LEU A 32 -4.55 6.50 1.40
N ALA A 33 -4.93 7.04 2.56
CA ALA A 33 -4.19 8.10 3.26
C ALA A 33 -2.77 7.67 3.63
N ASN A 34 -2.56 6.39 3.93
CA ASN A 34 -1.23 5.86 4.23
C ASN A 34 -0.26 5.84 3.05
N ARG A 35 -0.77 6.01 1.83
CA ARG A 35 0.02 6.02 0.58
C ARG A 35 0.22 7.40 -0.02
N VAL A 36 -0.36 8.42 0.61
CA VAL A 36 -0.16 9.82 0.27
C VAL A 36 1.24 10.23 0.68
N ASP A 37 1.96 10.82 -0.27
CA ASP A 37 3.19 11.52 0.02
C ASP A 37 2.84 12.97 0.36
N ALA A 38 3.16 13.38 1.59
CA ALA A 38 3.01 14.75 2.07
C ALA A 38 4.28 15.61 1.82
N GLY A 39 5.09 15.22 0.84
CA GLY A 39 6.39 15.83 0.54
C GLY A 39 7.50 15.33 1.47
N ARG A 40 7.41 14.08 1.94
CA ARG A 40 8.48 13.42 2.68
C ARG A 40 8.79 12.13 1.96
N ALA A 41 10.03 11.99 1.50
CA ALA A 41 10.56 10.73 1.00
C ALA A 41 10.72 9.76 2.17
N GLU A 42 9.62 9.18 2.64
CA GLU A 42 9.56 8.32 3.81
C GLU A 42 8.92 6.97 3.44
N ALA A 43 9.47 5.89 3.99
CA ALA A 43 8.86 4.58 3.90
C ALA A 43 7.67 4.50 4.87
N HIS A 44 6.50 4.29 4.32
CA HIS A 44 5.24 4.23 5.05
C HIS A 44 4.87 2.78 5.34
N VAL A 45 4.74 2.43 6.61
CA VAL A 45 4.27 1.09 7.01
C VAL A 45 2.84 0.88 6.53
N ILE A 46 2.63 -0.20 5.77
CA ILE A 46 1.35 -0.60 5.18
C ILE A 46 0.74 -1.82 5.86
N GLY A 47 1.50 -2.53 6.68
CA GLY A 47 1.02 -3.68 7.43
C GLY A 47 2.15 -4.36 8.18
N ARG A 48 1.78 -5.30 9.06
CA ARG A 48 2.73 -6.10 9.82
C ARG A 48 2.30 -7.56 9.88
N PHE A 49 3.28 -8.44 9.96
CA PHE A 49 3.11 -9.85 10.24
C PHE A 49 4.12 -10.25 11.31
N SER A 50 3.65 -10.68 12.48
CA SER A 50 4.52 -10.90 13.64
C SER A 50 5.34 -9.61 13.91
N ASN A 51 6.67 -9.71 13.98
CA ASN A 51 7.58 -8.57 14.13
C ASN A 51 8.05 -7.94 12.79
N LEU A 52 7.64 -8.51 11.66
CA LEU A 52 7.99 -8.04 10.32
C LEU A 52 7.00 -6.95 9.87
N HIS A 53 7.52 -5.78 9.54
CA HIS A 53 6.75 -4.66 9.02
C HIS A 53 6.98 -4.54 7.52
N PHE A 54 5.91 -4.36 6.77
CA PHE A 54 5.94 -4.05 5.35
C PHE A 54 5.74 -2.56 5.19
N ALA A 55 6.62 -1.93 4.40
CA ALA A 55 6.52 -0.51 4.10
C ALA A 55 6.67 -0.23 2.60
N GLU A 56 6.01 0.82 2.15
CA GLU A 56 6.13 1.34 0.79
C GLU A 56 6.90 2.65 0.79
N LEU A 57 7.84 2.78 -0.16
CA LEU A 57 8.60 3.99 -0.38
C LEU A 57 8.54 4.38 -1.86
N PRO A 58 7.95 5.54 -2.22
CA PRO A 58 8.09 6.08 -3.56
C PRO A 58 9.58 6.26 -3.90
N ALA A 59 10.02 5.74 -5.03
CA ALA A 59 11.42 5.91 -5.46
C ALA A 59 11.71 7.36 -5.85
N ARG A 60 10.70 8.09 -6.32
CA ARG A 60 10.81 9.49 -6.70
C ARG A 60 11.41 10.32 -5.56
N ASP A 61 12.28 11.27 -5.91
CA ASP A 61 12.95 12.16 -4.97
C ASP A 61 13.84 11.46 -3.91
N THR A 62 14.12 10.16 -4.12
CA THR A 62 15.12 9.38 -3.38
C THR A 62 16.41 9.23 -4.20
N PRO A 63 17.57 8.94 -3.55
CA PRO A 63 18.81 8.63 -4.27
C PRO A 63 18.78 7.30 -5.02
N PHE A 64 17.68 6.55 -4.99
CA PHE A 64 17.59 5.21 -5.58
C PHE A 64 17.22 5.22 -7.06
N VAL A 65 16.62 6.31 -7.58
CA VAL A 65 16.25 6.41 -8.99
C VAL A 65 17.48 6.28 -9.89
N GLY A 66 17.36 5.44 -10.93
CA GLY A 66 18.42 5.16 -11.89
C GLY A 66 19.45 4.13 -11.43
N ARG A 67 19.32 3.60 -10.20
CA ARG A 67 20.18 2.54 -9.67
C ARG A 67 19.51 1.17 -9.80
N SER A 68 20.31 0.10 -9.80
CA SER A 68 19.77 -1.23 -9.55
C SER A 68 19.50 -1.45 -8.06
N VAL A 69 18.65 -2.43 -7.72
CA VAL A 69 18.42 -2.86 -6.33
C VAL A 69 19.73 -3.13 -5.60
N MET A 70 20.70 -3.78 -6.26
CA MET A 70 22.01 -4.07 -5.70
C MET A 70 22.83 -2.81 -5.42
N ASP A 71 22.83 -1.84 -6.34
CA ASP A 71 23.59 -0.59 -6.25
C ASP A 71 23.01 0.40 -5.22
N THR A 72 21.80 0.16 -4.74
CA THR A 72 21.24 0.93 -3.62
C THR A 72 21.94 0.62 -2.29
N HIS A 73 22.53 -0.57 -2.16
CA HIS A 73 23.07 -1.11 -0.91
C HIS A 73 22.11 -1.08 0.29
N LEU A 74 20.80 -0.95 0.06
CA LEU A 74 19.77 -0.81 1.10
C LEU A 74 19.85 -1.93 2.13
N ARG A 75 19.98 -3.16 1.65
CA ARG A 75 20.04 -4.34 2.51
C ARG A 75 21.32 -4.40 3.35
N GLN A 76 22.46 -3.96 2.82
CA GLN A 76 23.72 -3.91 3.56
C GLN A 76 23.71 -2.79 4.61
N GLN A 77 23.09 -1.65 4.29
CA GLN A 77 23.09 -0.47 5.16
C GLN A 77 22.04 -0.52 6.27
N THR A 78 20.86 -1.10 5.99
CA THR A 78 19.74 -1.10 6.94
C THR A 78 19.39 -2.50 7.45
N GLY A 79 19.75 -3.56 6.71
CA GLY A 79 19.36 -4.94 7.01
C GLY A 79 17.95 -5.32 6.54
N LEU A 80 17.18 -4.41 5.92
CA LEU A 80 15.86 -4.72 5.36
C LEU A 80 15.94 -5.60 4.11
N SER A 81 14.84 -6.24 3.79
CA SER A 81 14.62 -6.93 2.52
C SER A 81 13.81 -6.04 1.57
N LEU A 82 14.31 -5.82 0.35
CA LEU A 82 13.53 -5.18 -0.70
C LEU A 82 12.80 -6.29 -1.45
N VAL A 83 11.50 -6.43 -1.18
CA VAL A 83 10.71 -7.61 -1.59
C VAL A 83 10.21 -7.47 -3.01
N GLY A 84 9.87 -6.25 -3.43
CA GLY A 84 9.36 -5.96 -4.76
C GLY A 84 9.35 -4.48 -5.12
N LEU A 85 9.04 -4.22 -6.39
CA LEU A 85 8.87 -2.88 -6.96
C LEU A 85 7.50 -2.82 -7.62
N TRP A 86 6.67 -1.88 -7.19
CA TRP A 86 5.48 -1.50 -7.94
C TRP A 86 5.88 -0.59 -9.08
N THR A 87 5.45 -0.91 -10.29
CA THR A 87 5.61 -0.03 -11.46
C THR A 87 4.30 -0.05 -12.24
N ARG A 88 3.65 1.11 -12.36
CA ARG A 88 2.36 1.28 -13.07
C ARG A 88 1.29 0.25 -12.67
N GLY A 89 1.13 0.04 -11.36
CA GLY A 89 0.11 -0.86 -10.82
C GLY A 89 0.41 -2.35 -10.94
N LYS A 90 1.66 -2.74 -11.19
CA LYS A 90 2.10 -4.13 -11.11
C LYS A 90 3.26 -4.26 -10.14
N LEU A 91 3.14 -5.18 -9.17
CA LEU A 91 4.25 -5.57 -8.32
C LEU A 91 5.08 -6.62 -9.04
N ALA A 92 6.36 -6.34 -9.21
CA ALA A 92 7.33 -7.31 -9.64
C ALA A 92 8.29 -7.65 -8.47
N PRO A 93 8.74 -8.92 -8.36
CA PRO A 93 9.84 -9.26 -7.46
C PRO A 93 11.07 -8.43 -7.77
N ALA A 94 11.79 -8.01 -6.72
CA ALA A 94 12.97 -7.20 -6.89
C ALA A 94 14.25 -8.04 -6.89
N TYR A 95 14.75 -8.34 -8.08
CA TYR A 95 16.05 -8.99 -8.26
C TYR A 95 17.20 -7.98 -8.13
N PRO A 96 18.44 -8.41 -7.81
CA PRO A 96 19.59 -7.52 -7.64
C PRO A 96 19.83 -6.54 -8.80
N GLN A 97 19.60 -6.97 -10.04
CA GLN A 97 19.81 -6.16 -11.24
C GLN A 97 18.60 -5.30 -11.65
N THR A 98 17.48 -5.39 -10.92
CA THR A 98 16.26 -4.67 -11.28
C THR A 98 16.50 -3.18 -11.14
N ALA A 99 16.25 -2.43 -12.22
CA ALA A 99 16.41 -0.97 -12.23
C ALA A 99 15.24 -0.30 -11.49
N ILE A 100 15.57 0.69 -10.66
CA ILE A 100 14.60 1.51 -9.94
C ILE A 100 14.36 2.79 -10.76
N THR A 101 13.12 3.02 -11.14
CA THR A 101 12.69 4.18 -11.93
C THR A 101 11.99 5.22 -11.06
N GLY A 102 11.81 6.45 -11.56
CA GLY A 102 11.11 7.50 -10.82
C GLY A 102 9.63 7.22 -10.56
N ASP A 103 9.00 6.36 -11.36
CA ASP A 103 7.62 5.86 -11.17
C ASP A 103 7.56 4.56 -10.37
N SER A 104 8.68 4.09 -9.84
CA SER A 104 8.71 2.91 -8.96
C SER A 104 8.25 3.24 -7.54
N VAL A 105 7.55 2.31 -6.90
CA VAL A 105 7.35 2.30 -5.44
C VAL A 105 8.01 1.04 -4.87
N LEU A 106 9.00 1.21 -4.01
CA LEU A 106 9.72 0.11 -3.36
C LEU A 106 8.83 -0.48 -2.27
N VAL A 107 8.74 -1.80 -2.24
CA VAL A 107 8.13 -2.55 -1.14
C VAL A 107 9.26 -3.18 -0.33
N VAL A 108 9.39 -2.75 0.92
CA VAL A 108 10.42 -3.23 1.85
C VAL A 108 9.78 -4.00 3.00
N ALA A 109 10.50 -4.98 3.52
CA ALA A 109 10.13 -5.74 4.71
C ALA A 109 11.29 -5.73 5.71
N GLY A 110 11.00 -5.40 6.97
CA GLY A 110 12.01 -5.30 8.02
C GLY A 110 11.40 -5.03 9.39
N THR A 111 12.25 -4.86 10.41
CA THR A 111 11.81 -4.40 11.73
C THR A 111 11.59 -2.89 11.74
N VAL A 112 10.94 -2.37 12.79
CA VAL A 112 10.73 -0.93 12.99
C VAL A 112 12.06 -0.17 12.94
N ASP A 113 13.11 -0.68 13.60
CA ASP A 113 14.44 -0.05 13.61
C ASP A 113 15.08 -0.02 12.21
N GLN A 114 14.88 -1.08 11.41
CA GLN A 114 15.40 -1.14 10.04
C GLN A 114 14.72 -0.11 9.13
N ILE A 115 13.39 0.05 9.26
CA ILE A 115 12.61 1.06 8.53
C ILE A 115 12.97 2.47 9.00
N SER A 116 13.13 2.69 10.31
CA SER A 116 13.59 3.97 10.86
C SER A 116 14.97 4.36 10.32
N THR A 117 15.89 3.38 10.22
CA THR A 117 17.21 3.59 9.61
C THR A 117 17.09 4.00 8.15
N LEU A 118 16.21 3.36 7.36
CA LEU A 118 15.91 3.76 5.98
C LEU A 118 15.40 5.21 5.92
N ASN A 119 14.43 5.56 6.75
CA ASN A 119 13.85 6.90 6.78
C ASN A 119 14.90 7.96 7.16
N GLY A 120 15.80 7.65 8.10
CA GLY A 120 16.93 8.52 8.46
C GLY A 120 17.91 8.76 7.31
N MET A 121 18.09 7.79 6.39
CA MET A 121 18.90 7.97 5.18
C MET A 121 18.22 8.87 4.13
N LEU A 122 16.89 8.92 4.15
CA LEU A 122 16.07 9.66 3.19
C LEU A 122 15.73 11.07 3.67
N ALA A 123 15.95 11.37 4.95
CA ALA A 123 15.63 12.62 5.62
C ALA A 123 16.22 13.85 4.89
N ARG A 124 15.50 14.29 3.87
CA ARG A 124 15.58 15.61 3.26
C ARG A 124 14.24 16.26 3.54
N ASP A 125 14.20 17.16 4.51
CA ASP A 125 13.03 17.99 4.76
C ASP A 125 12.79 18.90 3.55
N ARG A 126 11.84 18.52 2.70
CA ARG A 126 11.21 19.42 1.76
C ARG A 126 9.70 19.27 1.91
N PRO A 127 9.11 19.79 3.00
CA PRO A 127 7.66 19.75 3.15
C PRO A 127 7.01 20.23 1.86
N SER A 128 6.13 19.40 1.29
CA SER A 128 5.28 19.87 0.21
C SER A 128 4.39 20.95 0.81
N MET A 129 4.56 22.18 0.35
CA MET A 129 3.78 23.31 0.85
C MET A 129 2.31 23.26 0.39
N GLY A 130 2.01 22.42 -0.61
CA GLY A 130 0.68 22.27 -1.19
C GLY A 130 -0.22 21.27 -0.44
N PRO A 131 -1.54 21.49 -0.48
CA PRO A 131 -2.52 20.62 0.17
C PRO A 131 -2.67 19.29 -0.57
N VAL A 132 -2.90 18.21 0.16
CA VAL A 132 -3.40 16.95 -0.39
C VAL A 132 -4.87 17.16 -0.75
N LEU A 133 -5.25 16.84 -1.99
CA LEU A 133 -6.64 16.92 -2.40
C LEU A 133 -7.37 15.62 -2.13
N VAL A 134 -8.56 15.68 -1.53
CA VAL A 134 -9.49 14.55 -1.41
C VAL A 134 -10.72 14.87 -2.27
N ILE A 135 -10.96 14.07 -3.31
CA ILE A 135 -12.08 14.28 -4.23
C ILE A 135 -13.15 13.22 -3.95
N GLY A 136 -14.23 13.64 -3.31
CA GLY A 136 -15.34 12.80 -2.86
C GLY A 136 -15.43 12.77 -1.33
N ALA A 137 -16.41 13.46 -0.76
CA ALA A 137 -16.63 13.63 0.68
C ALA A 137 -17.52 12.54 1.32
N GLY A 138 -17.62 11.37 0.67
CA GLY A 138 -18.26 10.18 1.24
C GLY A 138 -17.42 9.54 2.35
N LYS A 139 -17.88 8.41 2.89
CA LYS A 139 -17.26 7.72 4.05
C LYS A 139 -15.76 7.42 3.88
N VAL A 140 -15.34 7.00 2.68
CA VAL A 140 -13.93 6.72 2.39
C VAL A 140 -13.11 8.02 2.39
N GLY A 141 -13.64 9.10 1.81
CA GLY A 141 -12.98 10.41 1.79
C GLY A 141 -12.88 11.04 3.17
N GLN A 142 -13.93 10.91 3.98
CA GLN A 142 -13.94 11.32 5.39
C GLN A 142 -12.82 10.63 6.17
N ALA A 143 -12.77 9.30 6.11
CA ALA A 143 -11.72 8.53 6.78
C ALA A 143 -10.31 8.87 6.26
N ALA A 144 -10.16 9.09 4.95
CA ALA A 144 -8.88 9.49 4.36
C ALA A 144 -8.43 10.87 4.85
N ALA A 145 -9.30 11.88 4.83
CA ALA A 145 -8.97 13.23 5.30
C ALA A 145 -8.62 13.23 6.79
N HIS A 146 -9.39 12.52 7.61
CA HIS A 146 -9.11 12.38 9.04
C HIS A 146 -7.73 11.75 9.28
N ALA A 147 -7.41 10.64 8.59
CA ALA A 147 -6.11 9.99 8.68
C ALA A 147 -4.95 10.88 8.21
N LEU A 148 -5.14 11.66 7.14
CA LEU A 148 -4.16 12.62 6.64
C LEU A 148 -3.91 13.76 7.64
N ARG A 149 -4.96 14.27 8.28
CA ARG A 149 -4.84 15.31 9.30
C ARG A 149 -4.07 14.84 10.53
N ARG A 150 -4.27 13.57 10.96
CA ARG A 150 -3.46 12.97 12.04
C ARG A 150 -1.97 12.89 11.69
N LYS A 151 -1.62 12.93 10.41
CA LYS A 151 -0.23 13.00 9.90
C LYS A 151 0.24 14.43 9.64
N GLU A 152 -0.50 15.42 10.13
CA GLU A 152 -0.20 16.85 9.96
C GLU A 152 -0.14 17.31 8.49
N ALA A 153 -0.74 16.55 7.57
CA ALA A 153 -0.87 16.96 6.18
C ALA A 153 -1.96 18.03 6.06
N ARG A 154 -1.72 19.05 5.22
CA ARG A 154 -2.76 20.01 4.83
C ARG A 154 -3.71 19.34 3.85
N VAL A 155 -5.02 19.41 4.09
CA VAL A 155 -6.02 18.68 3.32
C VAL A 155 -7.09 19.63 2.77
N HIS A 156 -7.30 19.59 1.46
CA HIS A 156 -8.41 20.26 0.80
C HIS A 156 -9.38 19.21 0.25
N THR A 157 -10.69 19.40 0.46
CA THR A 157 -11.70 18.44 -0.02
C THR A 157 -12.63 19.06 -1.05
N ILE A 158 -12.96 18.29 -2.09
CA ILE A 158 -13.89 18.67 -3.15
C ILE A 158 -15.03 17.67 -3.19
N ASP A 159 -16.27 18.17 -3.21
CA ASP A 159 -17.47 17.36 -3.46
C ASP A 159 -18.61 18.24 -4.02
N ARG A 160 -19.59 17.63 -4.66
CA ARG A 160 -20.79 18.32 -5.16
C ARG A 160 -21.79 18.63 -4.04
N GLN A 161 -21.79 17.83 -2.98
CA GLN A 161 -22.74 17.90 -1.88
C GLN A 161 -22.15 18.71 -0.71
N ALA A 162 -22.71 19.89 -0.47
CA ALA A 162 -22.29 20.76 0.63
C ALA A 162 -22.45 20.11 2.02
N GLU A 163 -23.47 19.26 2.19
CA GLU A 163 -23.70 18.51 3.44
C GLU A 163 -22.58 17.52 3.74
N ALA A 164 -22.10 16.79 2.73
CA ALA A 164 -20.97 15.87 2.86
C ALA A 164 -19.67 16.62 3.22
N LEU A 165 -19.46 17.81 2.64
CA LEU A 165 -18.33 18.67 2.97
C LEU A 165 -18.41 19.22 4.41
N ALA A 166 -19.61 19.53 4.90
CA ALA A 166 -19.80 20.01 6.26
C ALA A 166 -19.34 18.97 7.30
N ALA A 167 -19.57 17.67 7.03
CA ALA A 167 -19.10 16.58 7.87
C ALA A 167 -17.57 16.45 7.92
N MET A 168 -16.83 17.04 6.96
CA MET A 168 -15.36 17.01 6.88
C MET A 168 -14.70 18.31 7.31
N ALA A 169 -15.47 19.33 7.70
CA ALA A 169 -14.96 20.67 7.99
C ALA A 169 -13.93 20.66 9.14
N THR A 170 -14.07 19.75 10.10
CA THR A 170 -13.14 19.59 11.22
C THR A 170 -11.89 18.79 10.88
N ASP A 171 -11.86 18.10 9.74
CA ASP A 171 -10.77 17.22 9.30
C ASP A 171 -10.01 17.77 8.08
N THR A 172 -10.35 18.98 7.63
CA THR A 172 -9.78 19.61 6.44
C THR A 172 -9.40 21.07 6.70
N ASP A 173 -8.47 21.62 5.90
CA ASP A 173 -8.10 23.04 5.94
C ASP A 173 -9.07 23.89 5.11
N ALA A 174 -9.61 23.34 4.02
CA ALA A 174 -10.57 24.00 3.15
C ALA A 174 -11.46 23.00 2.42
N THR A 175 -12.70 23.41 2.15
CA THR A 175 -13.68 22.65 1.38
C THR A 175 -14.13 23.42 0.14
N PHE A 176 -14.37 22.69 -0.95
CA PHE A 176 -14.71 23.25 -2.25
C PHE A 176 -15.94 22.55 -2.81
N THR A 177 -17.09 23.21 -2.75
CA THR A 177 -18.32 22.68 -3.36
C THR A 177 -18.26 22.85 -4.87
N GLY A 178 -18.39 21.75 -5.62
CA GLY A 178 -18.41 21.78 -7.08
C GLY A 178 -18.15 20.41 -7.72
N ASP A 179 -18.25 20.36 -9.05
CA ASP A 179 -17.86 19.18 -9.81
C ASP A 179 -16.34 19.17 -10.03
N ALA A 180 -15.67 18.09 -9.65
CA ALA A 180 -14.24 17.93 -9.85
C ALA A 180 -13.83 17.83 -11.33
N ALA A 181 -14.77 17.59 -12.25
CA ALA A 181 -14.53 17.72 -13.69
C ALA A 181 -14.40 19.19 -14.14
N ASP A 182 -14.85 20.16 -13.34
CA ASP A 182 -14.64 21.58 -13.62
C ASP A 182 -13.21 21.99 -13.22
N ARG A 183 -12.43 22.37 -14.24
CA ARG A 183 -11.08 22.91 -14.09
C ARG A 183 -10.97 23.96 -12.98
N ARG A 184 -11.92 24.88 -12.93
CA ARG A 184 -11.88 26.03 -12.00
C ARG A 184 -12.00 25.58 -10.55
N VAL A 185 -12.72 24.48 -10.29
CA VAL A 185 -12.83 23.90 -8.95
C VAL A 185 -11.47 23.32 -8.51
N LEU A 186 -10.83 22.54 -9.38
CA LEU A 186 -9.51 21.96 -9.11
C LEU A 186 -8.41 23.02 -8.95
N GLU A 187 -8.41 24.05 -9.80
CA GLU A 187 -7.45 25.16 -9.72
C GLU A 187 -7.60 25.93 -8.41
N ARG A 188 -8.84 26.28 -8.00
CA ARG A 188 -9.08 26.92 -6.70
C ARG A 188 -8.67 26.05 -5.52
N ALA A 189 -8.78 24.73 -5.66
CA ALA A 189 -8.37 23.79 -4.63
C ALA A 189 -6.84 23.63 -4.53
N GLY A 190 -6.06 24.12 -5.50
CA GLY A 190 -4.59 24.11 -5.46
C GLY A 190 -3.94 22.90 -6.16
N ILE A 191 -4.61 22.29 -7.14
CA ILE A 191 -4.13 21.08 -7.84
C ILE A 191 -2.69 21.19 -8.40
N HIS A 192 -2.26 22.39 -8.78
CA HIS A 192 -0.94 22.59 -9.40
C HIS A 192 0.21 22.43 -8.39
N GLU A 193 -0.03 22.80 -7.13
CA GLU A 193 0.94 22.71 -6.04
C GLU A 193 0.73 21.46 -5.18
N SER A 194 -0.40 20.77 -5.32
CA SER A 194 -0.71 19.56 -4.56
C SER A 194 0.31 18.45 -4.80
N PRO A 195 0.84 17.81 -3.73
CA PRO A 195 1.75 16.67 -3.87
C PRO A 195 0.99 15.40 -4.26
N SER A 196 -0.25 15.27 -3.77
CA SER A 196 -1.07 14.08 -3.91
C SER A 196 -2.55 14.43 -4.07
N VAL A 197 -3.28 13.56 -4.75
CA VAL A 197 -4.75 13.53 -4.78
C VAL A 197 -5.24 12.14 -4.42
N VAL A 198 -6.29 12.09 -3.60
CA VAL A 198 -7.03 10.87 -3.25
C VAL A 198 -8.40 10.95 -3.90
N LEU A 199 -8.66 10.06 -4.85
CA LEU A 199 -9.93 9.95 -5.56
C LEU A 199 -10.82 8.95 -4.83
N THR A 200 -11.87 9.46 -4.19
CA THR A 200 -12.76 8.72 -3.30
C THR A 200 -14.21 8.71 -3.77
N THR A 201 -14.48 9.07 -5.02
CA THR A 201 -15.83 8.96 -5.59
C THR A 201 -16.28 7.50 -5.70
N ASN A 202 -17.59 7.27 -5.67
CA ASN A 202 -18.20 5.95 -5.82
C ASN A 202 -18.32 5.50 -7.29
N ASP A 203 -17.97 6.36 -8.25
CA ASP A 203 -18.01 6.08 -9.68
C ASP A 203 -16.59 5.85 -10.21
N ASP A 204 -16.28 4.59 -10.54
CA ASP A 204 -14.98 4.21 -11.07
C ASP A 204 -14.66 4.91 -12.41
N ALA A 205 -15.66 5.16 -13.26
CA ALA A 205 -15.45 5.85 -14.53
C ALA A 205 -15.08 7.31 -14.29
N MET A 206 -15.72 7.96 -13.30
CA MET A 206 -15.35 9.30 -12.86
C MET A 206 -13.94 9.34 -12.27
N ASN A 207 -13.57 8.38 -11.42
CA ASN A 207 -12.21 8.29 -10.87
C ASN A 207 -11.15 8.10 -11.97
N ILE A 208 -11.43 7.26 -12.98
CA ILE A 208 -10.55 7.07 -14.15
C ILE A 208 -10.40 8.38 -14.93
N TYR A 209 -11.50 9.08 -15.21
CA TYR A 209 -11.47 10.38 -15.88
C TYR A 209 -10.65 11.40 -15.09
N LEU A 210 -10.90 11.51 -13.78
CA LEU A 210 -10.19 12.42 -12.89
C LEU A 210 -8.70 12.09 -12.80
N ALA A 211 -8.32 10.81 -12.80
CA ALA A 211 -6.91 10.42 -12.83
C ALA A 211 -6.20 10.97 -14.07
N VAL A 212 -6.78 10.81 -15.26
CA VAL A 212 -6.24 11.42 -16.50
C VAL A 212 -6.17 12.93 -16.36
N TYR A 213 -7.25 13.53 -15.86
CA TYR A 213 -7.39 14.98 -15.84
C TYR A 213 -6.42 15.65 -14.87
N CYS A 214 -6.35 15.16 -13.63
CA CYS A 214 -5.41 15.60 -12.62
C CYS A 214 -3.95 15.41 -13.06
N ARG A 215 -3.60 14.27 -13.69
CA ARG A 215 -2.25 14.04 -14.23
C ARG A 215 -1.87 15.05 -15.31
N ARG A 216 -2.82 15.48 -16.15
CA ARG A 216 -2.58 16.52 -17.17
C ARG A 216 -2.35 17.90 -16.56
N LEU A 217 -3.08 18.24 -15.50
CA LEU A 217 -2.94 19.53 -14.80
C LEU A 217 -1.67 19.60 -13.95
N ASN A 218 -1.26 18.47 -13.37
CA ASN A 218 -0.06 18.33 -12.57
C ASN A 218 0.62 16.98 -12.91
N PRO A 219 1.62 16.98 -13.83
CA PRO A 219 2.34 15.78 -14.23
C PRO A 219 3.06 15.07 -13.08
N GLN A 220 3.34 15.78 -11.99
CA GLN A 220 4.07 15.29 -10.82
C GLN A 220 3.16 14.86 -9.68
N LEU A 221 1.83 15.00 -9.82
CA LEU A 221 0.87 14.67 -8.79
C LEU A 221 0.86 13.17 -8.50
N ARG A 222 0.94 12.77 -7.25
CA ARG A 222 0.68 11.38 -6.88
C ARG A 222 -0.82 11.13 -6.84
N ILE A 223 -1.30 10.19 -7.65
CA ILE A 223 -2.74 9.91 -7.80
C ILE A 223 -3.05 8.57 -7.16
N ILE A 224 -3.84 8.61 -6.09
CA ILE A 224 -4.28 7.46 -5.31
C ILE A 224 -5.79 7.36 -5.45
N SER A 225 -6.32 6.17 -5.73
CA SER A 225 -7.76 6.03 -5.95
C SER A 225 -8.32 4.81 -5.25
N ARG A 226 -9.55 4.93 -4.72
CA ARG A 226 -10.38 3.74 -4.55
C ARG A 226 -10.85 3.23 -5.91
N VAL A 227 -11.17 1.95 -5.97
CA VAL A 227 -11.92 1.35 -7.06
C VAL A 227 -13.03 0.52 -6.45
N THR A 228 -14.18 0.45 -7.10
CA THR A 228 -15.29 -0.37 -6.65
C THR A 228 -15.14 -1.79 -7.19
N HIS A 229 -14.72 -1.92 -8.45
CA HIS A 229 -14.54 -3.21 -9.12
C HIS A 229 -13.08 -3.45 -9.51
N GLU A 230 -12.54 -4.61 -9.15
CA GLU A 230 -11.17 -5.04 -9.48
C GLU A 230 -10.85 -4.93 -10.98
N ARG A 231 -11.83 -5.23 -11.86
CA ARG A 231 -11.67 -5.12 -13.33
C ARG A 231 -11.26 -3.72 -13.83
N ASN A 232 -11.49 -2.68 -13.02
CA ASN A 232 -11.19 -1.29 -13.36
C ASN A 232 -9.79 -0.84 -12.88
N VAL A 233 -9.10 -1.67 -12.09
CA VAL A 233 -7.77 -1.36 -11.52
C VAL A 233 -6.74 -1.08 -12.62
N GLU A 234 -6.67 -1.92 -13.64
CA GLU A 234 -5.73 -1.70 -14.75
C GLU A 234 -6.08 -0.42 -15.52
N ALA A 235 -7.37 -0.14 -15.72
CA ALA A 235 -7.81 1.05 -16.45
C ALA A 235 -7.42 2.34 -15.73
N ILE A 236 -7.58 2.40 -14.40
CA ILE A 236 -7.21 3.58 -13.63
C ILE A 236 -5.70 3.77 -13.51
N HIS A 237 -4.92 2.69 -13.46
CA HIS A 237 -3.46 2.78 -13.55
C HIS A 237 -3.01 3.32 -14.91
N ARG A 238 -3.60 2.84 -16.02
CA ARG A 238 -3.34 3.41 -17.36
C ARG A 238 -3.76 4.86 -17.49
N ALA A 239 -4.77 5.30 -16.74
CA ALA A 239 -5.17 6.69 -16.66
C ALA A 239 -4.19 7.58 -15.88
N GLY A 240 -3.22 6.99 -15.18
CA GLY A 240 -2.16 7.71 -14.48
C GLY A 240 -2.26 7.65 -12.95
N ALA A 241 -3.14 6.82 -12.38
CA ALA A 241 -3.10 6.51 -10.96
C ALA A 241 -1.84 5.72 -10.60
N ASP A 242 -1.12 6.20 -9.58
CA ASP A 242 0.06 5.55 -9.05
C ASP A 242 -0.34 4.36 -8.17
N PHE A 243 -1.48 4.45 -7.49
CA PHE A 243 -2.04 3.40 -6.65
C PHE A 243 -3.55 3.33 -6.78
N ALA A 244 -4.08 2.10 -6.78
CA ALA A 244 -5.51 1.85 -6.79
C ALA A 244 -5.82 0.65 -5.88
N LEU A 245 -6.87 0.78 -5.06
CA LEU A 245 -7.31 -0.30 -4.17
C LEU A 245 -8.82 -0.47 -4.23
N SER A 246 -9.25 -1.71 -4.38
CA SER A 246 -10.65 -2.09 -4.42
C SER A 246 -11.18 -2.46 -3.04
N TYR A 247 -12.47 -2.19 -2.85
CA TYR A 247 -13.19 -2.60 -1.64
C TYR A 247 -13.22 -4.13 -1.49
N THR A 248 -13.34 -4.86 -2.60
CA THR A 248 -13.38 -6.32 -2.61
C THR A 248 -12.07 -6.92 -2.10
N THR A 249 -10.93 -6.42 -2.58
CA THR A 249 -9.61 -6.91 -2.17
C THR A 249 -9.34 -6.61 -0.69
N LEU A 250 -9.68 -5.40 -0.23
CA LEU A 250 -9.62 -5.09 1.20
C LEU A 250 -10.49 -6.05 2.03
N GLY A 251 -11.72 -6.33 1.58
CA GLY A 251 -12.61 -7.26 2.27
C GLY A 251 -12.07 -8.69 2.32
N VAL A 252 -11.53 -9.20 1.21
CA VAL A 252 -10.91 -10.53 1.15
C VAL A 252 -9.71 -10.61 2.09
N GLU A 253 -8.80 -9.64 2.02
CA GLU A 253 -7.61 -9.61 2.86
C GLU A 253 -7.99 -9.53 4.33
N ALA A 254 -8.90 -8.64 4.71
CA ALA A 254 -9.38 -8.52 6.10
C ALA A 254 -9.91 -9.86 6.64
N VAL A 255 -10.67 -10.61 5.84
CA VAL A 255 -11.17 -11.93 6.25
C VAL A 255 -10.04 -12.97 6.35
N LEU A 256 -9.14 -13.02 5.37
CA LEU A 256 -8.03 -13.98 5.38
C LEU A 256 -7.08 -13.74 6.55
N SER A 257 -6.74 -12.48 6.83
CA SER A 257 -5.84 -12.15 7.94
C SER A 257 -6.47 -12.46 9.30
N LEU A 258 -7.79 -12.27 9.45
CA LEU A 258 -8.53 -12.73 10.63
C LEU A 258 -8.45 -14.25 10.82
N LEU A 259 -8.61 -15.02 9.74
CA LEU A 259 -8.48 -16.49 9.78
C LEU A 259 -7.04 -16.91 10.11
N GLY A 260 -6.05 -16.15 9.64
CA GLY A 260 -4.63 -16.36 9.90
C GLY A 260 -4.12 -15.74 11.20
N GLY A 261 -4.96 -15.08 11.99
CA GLY A 261 -4.57 -14.47 13.27
C GLY A 261 -3.58 -13.29 13.18
N HIS A 262 -3.52 -12.59 12.05
CA HIS A 262 -2.61 -11.45 11.84
C HIS A 262 -3.35 -10.22 11.30
N GLU A 263 -2.66 -9.07 11.27
CA GLU A 263 -3.22 -7.85 10.70
C GLU A 263 -3.20 -7.89 9.16
N PRO A 264 -4.20 -7.28 8.50
CA PRO A 264 -4.23 -7.23 7.04
C PRO A 264 -3.05 -6.45 6.47
N VAL A 265 -2.31 -7.11 5.57
CA VAL A 265 -1.16 -6.54 4.87
C VAL A 265 -1.55 -6.30 3.42
N LEU A 266 -2.04 -5.09 3.15
CA LEU A 266 -2.40 -4.68 1.79
C LEU A 266 -1.18 -4.13 1.09
N LEU A 267 -0.66 -4.90 0.13
CA LEU A 267 0.45 -4.49 -0.72
C LEU A 267 -0.03 -3.85 -2.02
N GLY A 268 -1.25 -4.18 -2.43
CA GLY A 268 -1.89 -3.72 -3.66
C GLY A 268 -2.72 -4.85 -4.28
N GLU A 269 -3.37 -4.56 -5.40
CA GLU A 269 -4.26 -5.50 -6.07
C GLU A 269 -3.49 -6.71 -6.64
N GLY A 270 -4.02 -7.92 -6.39
CA GLY A 270 -3.45 -9.17 -6.90
C GLY A 270 -2.18 -9.68 -6.18
N VAL A 271 -1.76 -9.03 -5.09
CA VAL A 271 -0.59 -9.44 -4.27
C VAL A 271 -1.06 -9.74 -2.86
N GLY A 272 -0.81 -10.96 -2.39
CA GLY A 272 -1.08 -11.38 -1.02
C GLY A 272 0.19 -11.71 -0.24
N LEU A 273 0.06 -11.68 1.08
CA LEU A 273 1.01 -12.23 2.03
C LEU A 273 0.62 -13.67 2.36
N PHE A 274 1.59 -14.59 2.33
CA PHE A 274 1.38 -15.99 2.66
C PHE A 274 2.38 -16.42 3.73
N SER A 275 1.88 -17.01 4.83
CA SER A 275 2.71 -17.80 5.74
C SER A 275 2.56 -19.28 5.38
N ILE A 276 3.68 -19.94 5.08
CA ILE A 276 3.70 -21.34 4.63
C ILE A 276 4.77 -22.11 5.41
N PRO A 277 4.44 -23.23 6.08
CA PRO A 277 5.46 -24.09 6.66
C PRO A 277 6.50 -24.50 5.61
N VAL A 278 7.79 -24.46 5.95
CA VAL A 278 8.85 -24.90 5.03
C VAL A 278 8.59 -26.35 4.61
N PRO A 279 8.32 -26.62 3.32
CA PRO A 279 8.09 -27.97 2.83
C PRO A 279 9.31 -28.87 3.04
N GLU A 280 9.10 -30.18 3.20
CA GLU A 280 10.20 -31.13 3.41
C GLU A 280 11.21 -31.12 2.27
N SER A 281 10.74 -30.92 1.03
CA SER A 281 11.55 -30.80 -0.18
C SER A 281 12.53 -29.61 -0.15
N LEU A 282 12.19 -28.58 0.62
CA LEU A 282 12.97 -27.34 0.76
C LEU A 282 13.81 -27.30 2.03
N ALA A 283 13.51 -28.11 3.03
CA ALA A 283 14.25 -28.16 4.27
C ALA A 283 15.74 -28.49 4.03
N GLY A 284 16.64 -27.72 4.63
CA GLY A 284 18.08 -27.84 4.50
C GLY A 284 18.68 -27.19 3.24
N HIS A 285 17.87 -26.73 2.29
CA HIS A 285 18.34 -25.97 1.14
C HIS A 285 18.51 -24.49 1.47
N SER A 286 19.44 -23.81 0.81
CA SER A 286 19.52 -22.34 0.87
C SER A 286 18.44 -21.68 0.01
N LEU A 287 18.13 -20.41 0.28
CA LEU A 287 17.22 -19.62 -0.56
C LEU A 287 17.64 -19.57 -2.04
N ARG A 288 18.94 -19.62 -2.33
CA ARG A 288 19.46 -19.72 -3.71
C ARG A 288 19.16 -21.08 -4.31
N ALA A 289 19.44 -22.16 -3.57
CA ALA A 289 19.28 -23.53 -4.05
C ALA A 289 17.80 -23.94 -4.17
N SER A 290 16.92 -23.35 -3.36
CA SER A 290 15.48 -23.64 -3.39
C SER A 290 14.85 -23.24 -4.73
N GLY A 291 15.34 -22.17 -5.37
CA GLY A 291 14.80 -21.66 -6.62
C GLY A 291 13.39 -21.10 -6.52
N ILE A 292 12.88 -20.78 -5.32
CA ILE A 292 11.50 -20.31 -5.11
C ILE A 292 11.19 -19.13 -6.04
N GLY A 293 11.97 -18.06 -5.97
CA GLY A 293 11.70 -16.85 -6.76
C GLY A 293 11.87 -16.99 -8.26
N SER A 294 12.70 -17.93 -8.75
CA SER A 294 12.85 -18.17 -10.19
C SER A 294 11.85 -19.17 -10.75
N ARG A 295 11.37 -20.13 -9.93
CA ARG A 295 10.41 -21.17 -10.34
C ARG A 295 8.96 -20.74 -10.17
N THR A 296 8.65 -19.98 -9.13
CA THR A 296 7.26 -19.62 -8.78
C THR A 296 6.97 -18.15 -8.95
N GLY A 297 8.01 -17.30 -9.00
CA GLY A 297 7.88 -15.84 -8.98
C GLY A 297 7.48 -15.26 -7.62
N MET A 298 7.35 -16.08 -6.56
CA MET A 298 7.14 -15.59 -5.20
C MET A 298 8.41 -15.02 -4.59
N SER A 299 8.26 -14.01 -3.74
CA SER A 299 9.38 -13.35 -3.05
C SER A 299 9.34 -13.68 -1.56
N VAL A 300 10.45 -14.16 -0.99
CA VAL A 300 10.54 -14.46 0.45
C VAL A 300 10.86 -13.18 1.21
N ALA A 301 9.93 -12.72 2.05
CA ALA A 301 10.06 -11.52 2.85
C ALA A 301 10.67 -11.79 4.23
N GLY A 302 10.43 -12.98 4.79
CA GLY A 302 10.93 -13.40 6.10
C GLY A 302 10.87 -14.92 6.27
N ILE A 303 11.57 -15.42 7.29
CA ILE A 303 11.45 -16.81 7.75
C ILE A 303 11.15 -16.76 9.25
N GLU A 304 10.00 -17.26 9.67
CA GLU A 304 9.59 -17.33 11.07
C GLU A 304 10.05 -18.65 11.70
N GLY A 305 10.95 -18.56 12.66
CA GLY A 305 11.41 -19.70 13.46
C GLY A 305 10.95 -19.60 14.92
N ALA A 306 11.48 -20.47 15.78
CA ALA A 306 11.16 -20.48 17.22
C ALA A 306 11.56 -19.17 17.94
N ASP A 307 12.62 -18.51 17.49
CA ASP A 307 13.15 -17.26 18.05
C ASP A 307 12.58 -16.00 17.37
N GLY A 308 11.56 -16.15 16.53
CA GLY A 308 10.90 -15.07 15.79
C GLY A 308 11.27 -14.99 14.30
N VAL A 309 10.92 -13.86 13.66
CA VAL A 309 11.10 -13.67 12.22
C VAL A 309 12.50 -13.19 11.87
N VAL A 310 13.20 -13.96 11.05
CA VAL A 310 14.47 -13.58 10.44
C VAL A 310 14.20 -12.69 9.22
N THR A 311 14.60 -11.42 9.31
CA THR A 311 14.40 -10.42 8.24
C THR A 311 15.63 -10.25 7.35
N ARG A 312 16.84 -10.52 7.87
CA ARG A 312 18.10 -10.43 7.12
C ARG A 312 18.35 -11.71 6.32
N LEU A 313 17.53 -11.92 5.30
CA LEU A 313 17.62 -13.09 4.42
C LEU A 313 18.72 -12.92 3.40
N THR A 314 19.60 -13.90 3.27
CA THR A 314 20.65 -13.95 2.24
C THR A 314 20.40 -15.10 1.27
N ALA A 315 21.06 -15.06 0.09
CA ALA A 315 21.00 -16.17 -0.85
C ALA A 315 21.45 -17.50 -0.22
N ASP A 316 22.30 -17.43 0.81
CA ASP A 316 22.87 -18.59 1.50
C ASP A 316 22.11 -18.91 2.80
N THR A 317 21.05 -18.18 3.12
CA THR A 317 20.19 -18.48 4.27
C THR A 317 19.52 -19.84 4.07
N VAL A 318 19.75 -20.75 5.02
CA VAL A 318 19.24 -22.12 4.99
C VAL A 318 17.83 -22.19 5.54
N LEU A 319 16.95 -22.87 4.82
CA LEU A 319 15.56 -23.12 5.21
C LEU A 319 15.52 -24.23 6.27
N GLN A 320 15.09 -23.89 7.48
CA GLN A 320 15.04 -24.86 8.58
C GLN A 320 13.70 -25.60 8.61
N ARG A 321 13.75 -26.89 8.91
CA ARG A 321 12.53 -27.69 9.12
C ARG A 321 11.76 -27.13 10.32
N GLY A 322 10.44 -27.00 10.18
CA GLY A 322 9.57 -26.47 11.23
C GLY A 322 9.53 -24.94 11.35
N SER A 323 10.25 -24.22 10.46
CA SER A 323 10.05 -22.77 10.29
C SER A 323 8.96 -22.49 9.25
N GLU A 324 8.41 -21.28 9.25
CA GLU A 324 7.46 -20.80 8.24
C GLU A 324 8.12 -19.77 7.31
N LEU A 325 7.84 -19.88 6.01
CA LEU A 325 8.16 -18.91 4.99
C LEU A 325 7.09 -17.83 4.95
N VAL A 326 7.50 -16.59 5.17
CA VAL A 326 6.66 -15.42 4.96
C VAL A 326 6.95 -14.90 3.56
N MET A 327 6.00 -15.07 2.63
CA MET A 327 6.19 -14.81 1.20
C MET A 327 5.16 -13.86 0.62
N LEU A 328 5.58 -13.08 -0.38
CA LEU A 328 4.73 -12.22 -1.20
C LEU A 328 4.56 -12.80 -2.60
N GLY A 329 3.35 -12.75 -3.13
CA GLY A 329 3.05 -13.15 -4.51
C GLY A 329 1.56 -13.08 -4.84
N SER A 330 1.20 -13.46 -6.06
CA SER A 330 -0.20 -13.65 -6.43
C SER A 330 -0.73 -15.02 -6.02
N ARG A 331 -2.06 -15.20 -6.05
CA ARG A 331 -2.68 -16.52 -5.81
C ARG A 331 -2.25 -17.57 -6.83
N GLU A 332 -2.01 -17.16 -8.08
CA GLU A 332 -1.48 -18.04 -9.13
C GLU A 332 -0.07 -18.50 -8.80
N GLN A 333 0.82 -17.58 -8.39
CA GLN A 333 2.18 -17.91 -7.96
C GLN A 333 2.19 -18.83 -6.73
N ARG A 334 1.25 -18.64 -5.79
CA ARG A 334 1.05 -19.55 -4.64
C ARG A 334 0.64 -20.95 -5.06
N HIS A 335 -0.18 -21.07 -6.11
CA HIS A 335 -0.57 -22.37 -6.66
C HIS A 335 0.62 -23.07 -7.31
N VAL A 336 1.40 -22.35 -8.13
CA VAL A 336 2.65 -22.87 -8.72
C VAL A 336 3.64 -23.30 -7.63
N PHE A 337 3.72 -22.57 -6.52
CA PHE A 337 4.53 -22.98 -5.37
C PHE A 337 4.06 -24.31 -4.76
N ALA A 338 2.75 -24.50 -4.61
CA ALA A 338 2.19 -25.74 -4.08
C ALA A 338 2.59 -26.94 -4.96
N GLU A 339 2.37 -26.82 -6.27
CA GLU A 339 2.71 -27.86 -7.25
C GLU A 339 4.21 -28.14 -7.31
N ALA A 340 5.05 -27.14 -7.04
CA ALA A 340 6.49 -27.26 -7.16
C ALA A 340 7.17 -27.88 -5.93
N TYR A 341 6.58 -27.76 -4.73
CA TYR A 341 7.28 -28.04 -3.46
C TYR A 341 6.44 -28.75 -2.39
N GLU A 342 5.10 -28.71 -2.45
CA GLU A 342 4.20 -29.31 -1.44
C GLU A 342 3.64 -30.68 -1.86
N THR A 343 4.10 -31.22 -2.99
CA THR A 343 3.81 -32.58 -3.48
C THR A 343 4.97 -33.53 -3.19
#